data_AF-A0A1F7ZZ71-F1
#
_entry.id   AF-A0A1F7ZZ71-F1
#
_cell.length_a   1.000
_cell.length_b   1.000
_cell.length_c   1.000
_cell.angle_alpha   90.00
_cell.angle_beta   90.00
_cell.angle_gamma   90.00
#
_symmetry.space_group_name_H-M   'P 1'
#
loop_
_entity.id
_entity.type
_entity.pdbx_description
1 polymer ?
#
loop_
_entity_poly.entity_id
_entity_poly.type
_entity_poly.pdbx_seq_one_letter_code
_entity_poly.pdbx_strand_id
1 'polypeptide(L)'
;MKQIKSLLAMVLGVIERIIQYIIGVDDRKLYSLDHAVLSMEVPPRSMWMNMGYWKNTGSFTKACEALLEQVLIAAQLLNEDGTPVKAPHQDIKLVDVGIGCGDQSLYLTRRLSRVSPDSVTTTPSNGIKTATDNGSGAHSSEMRKRRGPNAHESRPLFDSYVGVTIEQSQADFAQERLSSDSAGDSEISAEWTPDVKIFAADAADPSSWGIELQQTALGNSGHAESKSEATSTDTGSEKTQRWLLALDTMYHYKPSRDPLLKYACRDMQASIMAFDLLISGSASLWEKLILRSMCLISGMPYSNFLTEEEYVNMLVRAGYQQDMIEMRDISEDVFAGIANYIRKQDAELRRYGMTVGKFKGAAKAFNWWARTGVLRGCVVVARTQE
;
A
#
# COMPACT_ATOMS: atom_id res chain seq x y z
N MET A 1 59.38 12.73 13.14
CA MET A 1 57.90 12.83 13.23
C MET A 1 57.15 11.59 12.70
N LYS A 2 57.44 11.05 11.50
CA LYS A 2 56.75 9.85 10.98
C LYS A 2 56.93 8.59 11.85
N GLN A 3 58.14 8.33 12.34
CA GLN A 3 58.42 7.16 13.20
C GLN A 3 57.70 7.23 14.56
N ILE A 4 57.58 8.42 15.15
CA ILE A 4 56.85 8.62 16.43
C ILE A 4 55.35 8.36 16.25
N LYS A 5 54.76 8.79 15.13
CA LYS A 5 53.35 8.48 14.81
C LYS A 5 53.12 6.99 14.58
N SER A 6 54.06 6.30 13.94
CA SER A 6 53.98 4.85 13.73
C SER A 6 54.08 4.07 15.04
N LEU A 7 54.96 4.50 15.95
CA LEU A 7 55.12 3.87 17.27
C LEU A 7 53.87 4.12 18.13
N LEU A 8 53.31 5.33 18.09
CA LEU A 8 52.09 5.67 18.81
C LEU A 8 50.89 4.85 18.35
N ALA A 9 50.73 4.67 17.02
CA ALA A 9 49.66 3.84 16.46
C ALA A 9 49.80 2.36 16.84
N MET A 10 51.03 1.84 16.86
CA MET A 10 51.30 0.47 17.29
C MET A 10 51.01 0.28 18.78
N VAL A 11 51.42 1.22 19.63
CA VAL A 11 51.14 1.19 21.08
C VAL A 11 49.64 1.31 21.36
N LEU A 12 48.92 2.19 20.65
CA LEU A 12 47.45 2.28 20.77
C LEU A 12 46.78 0.96 20.37
N GLY A 13 47.18 0.33 19.27
CA GLY A 13 46.60 -0.95 18.83
C GLY A 13 46.88 -2.09 19.81
N VAL A 14 48.03 -2.08 20.49
CA VAL A 14 48.34 -3.05 21.56
C VAL A 14 47.50 -2.78 22.81
N ILE A 15 47.34 -1.51 23.20
CA ILE A 15 46.47 -1.12 24.32
C ILE A 15 45.01 -1.52 24.03
N GLU A 16 44.52 -1.31 22.82
CA GLU A 16 43.17 -1.70 22.41
C GLU A 16 42.96 -3.22 22.48
N ARG A 17 43.93 -4.02 22.03
CA ARG A 17 43.91 -5.49 22.17
C ARG A 17 43.98 -5.94 23.63
N ILE A 18 44.76 -5.28 24.46
CA ILE A 18 44.87 -5.57 25.89
C ILE A 18 43.57 -5.18 26.60
N ILE A 19 42.94 -4.06 26.24
CA ILE A 19 41.63 -3.65 26.76
C ILE A 19 40.56 -4.67 26.35
N GLN A 20 40.54 -5.12 25.10
CA GLN A 20 39.61 -6.17 24.64
C GLN A 20 39.83 -7.51 25.36
N TYR A 21 41.09 -7.84 25.70
CA TYR A 21 41.45 -9.05 26.44
C TYR A 21 41.11 -8.95 27.95
N ILE A 22 41.34 -7.79 28.58
CA ILE A 22 41.10 -7.53 30.01
C ILE A 22 39.61 -7.29 30.32
N ILE A 23 38.85 -6.70 29.39
CA ILE A 23 37.39 -6.55 29.51
C ILE A 23 36.69 -7.92 29.48
N GLY A 24 37.40 -8.99 29.09
CA GLY A 24 36.81 -10.28 28.87
C GLY A 24 35.92 -10.20 27.63
N VAL A 25 36.36 -10.83 26.55
CA VAL A 25 35.38 -11.34 25.60
C VAL A 25 34.57 -12.33 26.41
N ASP A 26 33.39 -11.89 26.86
CA ASP A 26 32.43 -12.76 27.50
C ASP A 26 32.15 -13.88 26.50
N ASP A 27 32.66 -15.09 26.74
CA ASP A 27 32.48 -16.22 25.83
C ASP A 27 30.98 -16.47 25.57
N ARG A 28 30.09 -16.02 26.48
CA ARG A 28 28.63 -16.02 26.27
C ARG A 28 28.18 -15.07 25.17
N LYS A 29 28.88 -13.97 24.91
CA LYS A 29 28.66 -13.10 23.74
C LYS A 29 29.24 -13.71 22.46
N LEU A 30 30.31 -14.49 22.54
CA LEU A 30 30.90 -15.18 21.38
C LEU A 30 29.97 -16.28 20.83
N TYR A 31 29.18 -16.92 21.71
CA TYR A 31 28.13 -17.89 21.36
C TYR A 31 26.70 -17.33 21.44
N SER A 32 26.55 -16.00 21.39
CA SER A 32 25.23 -15.37 21.33
C SER A 32 24.52 -15.68 20.01
N LEU A 33 23.20 -15.51 19.99
CA LEU A 33 22.38 -15.74 18.80
C LEU A 33 22.52 -14.61 17.75
N ASP A 34 23.52 -13.74 17.90
CA ASP A 34 23.75 -12.56 17.04
C ASP A 34 24.02 -12.96 15.58
N HIS A 35 24.52 -14.18 15.34
CA HIS A 35 24.72 -14.74 14.00
C HIS A 35 23.41 -15.00 13.23
N ALA A 36 22.23 -14.89 13.87
CA ALA A 36 20.94 -14.96 13.21
C ALA A 36 20.79 -13.91 12.09
N VAL A 37 21.52 -12.79 12.17
CA VAL A 37 21.56 -11.78 11.10
C VAL A 37 22.03 -12.35 9.76
N LEU A 38 22.91 -13.36 9.77
CA LEU A 38 23.42 -14.03 8.56
C LEU A 38 22.36 -14.93 7.89
N SER A 39 21.29 -15.26 8.61
CA SER A 39 20.18 -16.10 8.11
C SER A 39 18.92 -15.30 7.79
N MET A 40 18.99 -13.96 7.88
CA MET A 40 17.87 -13.11 7.46
C MET A 40 17.74 -13.12 5.94
N GLU A 41 16.51 -13.24 5.46
CA GLU A 41 16.20 -13.16 4.03
C GLU A 41 16.43 -11.74 3.54
N VAL A 42 17.23 -11.60 2.48
CA VAL A 42 17.56 -10.32 1.84
C VAL A 42 17.34 -10.45 0.32
N PRO A 43 16.53 -9.58 -0.30
CA PRO A 43 15.71 -8.56 0.36
C PRO A 43 14.58 -9.19 1.20
N PRO A 44 14.07 -8.52 2.24
CA PRO A 44 12.92 -9.01 2.99
C PRO A 44 11.70 -9.21 2.08
N ARG A 45 10.91 -10.27 2.33
CA ARG A 45 9.68 -10.56 1.56
C ARG A 45 8.67 -9.43 1.57
N SER A 46 8.67 -8.62 2.63
CA SER A 46 7.78 -7.50 2.81
C SER A 46 8.50 -6.34 3.48
N MET A 47 8.20 -5.13 3.03
CA MET A 47 8.77 -3.88 3.54
C MET A 47 7.68 -2.82 3.72
N TRP A 48 6.49 -3.23 4.17
CA TRP A 48 5.44 -2.32 4.61
C TRP A 48 6.00 -1.29 5.60
N MET A 49 5.66 -0.02 5.38
CA MET A 49 6.04 1.09 6.26
C MET A 49 4.85 1.88 6.79
N ASN A 50 3.64 1.40 6.52
CA ASN A 50 2.41 2.06 6.87
C ASN A 50 2.02 1.70 8.31
N MET A 51 1.06 2.43 8.84
CA MET A 51 0.22 1.97 9.94
C MET A 51 -0.49 0.65 9.56
N GLY A 52 -1.19 0.07 10.53
CA GLY A 52 -2.02 -1.10 10.29
C GLY A 52 -3.37 -0.97 10.97
N TYR A 53 -4.34 -1.74 10.49
CA TYR A 53 -5.64 -1.95 11.11
C TYR A 53 -5.59 -3.29 11.87
N TRP A 54 -5.61 -3.24 13.20
CA TRP A 54 -5.20 -4.35 14.08
C TRP A 54 -6.36 -5.13 14.70
N LYS A 55 -7.61 -4.79 14.39
CA LYS A 55 -8.80 -5.35 15.05
C LYS A 55 -8.80 -6.87 15.20
N ASN A 56 -8.38 -7.59 14.15
CA ASN A 56 -8.43 -9.05 14.07
C ASN A 56 -7.09 -9.70 13.68
N THR A 57 -5.95 -9.02 13.86
CA THR A 57 -4.64 -9.55 13.43
C THR A 57 -3.51 -9.18 14.39
N GLY A 58 -2.55 -10.11 14.55
CA GLY A 58 -1.26 -9.87 15.21
C GLY A 58 -0.08 -9.77 14.24
N SER A 59 -0.32 -9.95 12.94
CA SER A 59 0.71 -9.86 11.89
C SER A 59 0.73 -8.45 11.31
N PHE A 60 1.92 -7.84 11.25
CA PHE A 60 2.10 -6.49 10.73
C PHE A 60 1.70 -6.37 9.26
N THR A 61 2.18 -7.27 8.39
CA THR A 61 1.79 -7.32 6.98
C THR A 61 0.27 -7.41 6.82
N LYS A 62 -0.39 -8.26 7.62
CA LYS A 62 -1.85 -8.38 7.57
C LYS A 62 -2.58 -7.15 8.11
N ALA A 63 -2.01 -6.46 9.10
CA ALA A 63 -2.57 -5.21 9.59
C ALA A 63 -2.46 -4.10 8.53
N CYS A 64 -1.36 -4.03 7.79
CA CYS A 64 -1.20 -3.08 6.67
C CYS A 64 -2.15 -3.40 5.51
N GLU A 65 -2.28 -4.68 5.13
CA GLU A 65 -3.29 -5.13 4.15
C GLU A 65 -4.71 -4.75 4.60
N ALA A 66 -5.06 -5.03 5.86
CA ALA A 66 -6.38 -4.69 6.40
C ALA A 66 -6.63 -3.18 6.41
N LEU A 67 -5.62 -2.34 6.64
CA LEU A 67 -5.76 -0.89 6.57
C LEU A 67 -6.05 -0.42 5.14
N LEU A 68 -5.34 -0.98 4.15
CA LEU A 68 -5.62 -0.73 2.74
C LEU A 68 -7.04 -1.17 2.37
N GLU A 69 -7.49 -2.34 2.84
CA GLU A 69 -8.85 -2.83 2.63
C GLU A 69 -9.89 -1.86 3.23
N GLN A 70 -9.68 -1.30 4.43
CA GLN A 70 -10.60 -0.30 5.00
C GLN A 70 -10.76 0.92 4.10
N VAL A 71 -9.68 1.38 3.46
CA VAL A 71 -9.72 2.49 2.50
C VAL A 71 -10.52 2.10 1.25
N LEU A 72 -10.30 0.91 0.70
CA LEU A 72 -11.02 0.41 -0.48
C LEU A 72 -12.51 0.13 -0.19
N ILE A 73 -12.83 -0.34 1.01
CA ILE A 73 -14.21 -0.56 1.50
C ILE A 73 -14.95 0.78 1.59
N ALA A 74 -14.33 1.79 2.20
CA ALA A 74 -14.90 3.14 2.24
C ALA A 74 -15.09 3.74 0.84
N ALA A 75 -14.18 3.44 -0.08
CA ALA A 75 -14.29 3.80 -1.49
C ALA A 75 -15.41 3.06 -2.24
N GLN A 76 -15.98 2.01 -1.66
CA GLN A 76 -16.95 1.08 -2.28
C GLN A 76 -16.35 0.29 -3.45
N LEU A 77 -15.04 0.03 -3.41
CA LEU A 77 -14.35 -0.85 -4.35
C LEU A 77 -14.31 -2.30 -3.83
N LEU A 78 -14.36 -2.48 -2.51
CA LEU A 78 -14.52 -3.76 -1.85
C LEU A 78 -15.80 -3.77 -0.98
N ASN A 79 -16.39 -4.95 -0.84
CA ASN A 79 -17.41 -5.23 0.16
C ASN A 79 -16.77 -5.34 1.56
N GLU A 80 -17.57 -5.28 2.62
CA GLU A 80 -17.10 -5.42 4.02
C GLU A 80 -16.38 -6.76 4.32
N ASP A 81 -16.56 -7.78 3.47
CA ASP A 81 -15.85 -9.06 3.55
C ASP A 81 -14.50 -9.07 2.80
N GLY A 82 -14.10 -7.94 2.22
CA GLY A 82 -12.86 -7.77 1.44
C GLY A 82 -12.96 -8.21 -0.02
N THR A 83 -14.12 -8.70 -0.48
CA THR A 83 -14.29 -9.11 -1.88
C THR A 83 -14.57 -7.92 -2.79
N PRO A 84 -14.06 -7.88 -4.04
CA PRO A 84 -14.38 -6.80 -4.98
C PRO A 84 -15.87 -6.64 -5.27
N VAL A 85 -16.34 -5.39 -5.33
CA VAL A 85 -17.72 -5.08 -5.69
C VAL A 85 -17.98 -5.46 -7.16
N LYS A 86 -19.14 -6.06 -7.42
CA LYS A 86 -19.58 -6.41 -8.78
C LYS A 86 -20.09 -5.16 -9.49
N ALA A 87 -19.22 -4.54 -10.29
CA ALA A 87 -19.58 -3.43 -11.18
C ALA A 87 -19.45 -3.88 -12.65
N PRO A 88 -20.56 -3.94 -13.43
CA PRO A 88 -20.51 -4.22 -14.86
C PRO A 88 -19.91 -3.02 -15.62
N HIS A 89 -19.01 -3.28 -16.58
CA HIS A 89 -18.59 -2.33 -17.64
C HIS A 89 -18.05 -0.95 -17.19
N GLN A 90 -17.37 -0.90 -16.04
CA GLN A 90 -16.63 0.27 -15.58
C GLN A 90 -15.12 -0.03 -15.56
N ASP A 91 -14.36 0.82 -16.25
CA ASP A 91 -12.90 0.83 -16.24
C ASP A 91 -12.41 1.61 -15.03
N ILE A 92 -11.50 1.05 -14.23
CA ILE A 92 -10.96 1.70 -13.04
C ILE A 92 -9.44 1.88 -13.16
N LYS A 93 -9.03 3.15 -13.22
CA LYS A 93 -7.63 3.58 -13.25
C LYS A 93 -7.21 4.05 -11.87
N LEU A 94 -6.08 3.56 -11.37
CA LEU A 94 -5.55 3.92 -10.05
C LEU A 94 -4.22 4.67 -10.17
N VAL A 95 -4.14 5.81 -9.50
CA VAL A 95 -2.86 6.46 -9.16
C VAL A 95 -2.65 6.30 -7.66
N ASP A 96 -1.59 5.63 -7.27
CA ASP A 96 -1.23 5.33 -5.89
C ASP A 96 0.04 6.09 -5.52
N VAL A 97 -0.05 6.99 -4.53
CA VAL A 97 1.07 7.82 -4.08
C VAL A 97 1.60 7.37 -2.73
N GLY A 98 2.92 7.44 -2.56
CA GLY A 98 3.58 6.97 -1.35
C GLY A 98 3.67 5.45 -1.27
N ILE A 99 3.85 4.76 -2.41
CA ILE A 99 3.83 3.29 -2.50
C ILE A 99 4.94 2.57 -1.70
N GLY A 100 5.94 3.32 -1.23
CA GLY A 100 7.12 2.77 -0.57
C GLY A 100 7.79 1.71 -1.44
N CYS A 101 8.04 0.54 -0.84
CA CYS A 101 8.69 -0.60 -1.50
C CYS A 101 7.74 -1.52 -2.30
N GLY A 102 6.51 -1.06 -2.59
CA GLY A 102 5.58 -1.72 -3.50
C GLY A 102 4.73 -2.85 -2.89
N ASP A 103 4.71 -3.03 -1.57
CA ASP A 103 3.88 -4.06 -0.92
C ASP A 103 2.37 -3.87 -1.20
N GLN A 104 1.87 -2.62 -1.10
CA GLN A 104 0.49 -2.31 -1.50
C GLN A 104 0.27 -2.49 -3.00
N SER A 105 1.27 -2.15 -3.83
CA SER A 105 1.19 -2.28 -5.29
C SER A 105 1.00 -3.74 -5.71
N LEU A 106 1.76 -4.66 -5.10
CA LEU A 106 1.61 -6.10 -5.32
C LEU A 106 0.21 -6.58 -4.91
N TYR A 107 -0.28 -6.13 -3.76
CA TYR A 107 -1.61 -6.50 -3.29
C TYR A 107 -2.70 -6.05 -4.26
N LEU A 108 -2.67 -4.77 -4.67
CA LEU A 108 -3.67 -4.15 -5.55
C LEU A 108 -3.67 -4.75 -6.96
N THR A 109 -2.50 -5.08 -7.51
CA THR A 109 -2.35 -5.49 -8.91
C THR A 109 -2.44 -7.01 -9.13
N ARG A 110 -2.23 -7.83 -8.08
CA ARG A 110 -2.15 -9.30 -8.21
C ARG A 110 -3.21 -10.08 -7.41
N ARG A 111 -3.82 -9.49 -6.38
CA ARG A 111 -4.72 -10.22 -5.47
C ARG A 111 -6.20 -9.82 -5.56
N LEU A 112 -6.52 -8.73 -6.25
CA LEU A 112 -7.89 -8.23 -6.35
C LEU A 112 -8.43 -8.43 -7.77
N SER A 113 -9.47 -9.26 -7.92
CA SER A 113 -10.13 -9.52 -9.20
C SER A 113 -11.65 -9.49 -9.06
N ARG A 114 -12.34 -8.93 -10.06
CA ARG A 114 -13.81 -8.86 -10.16
C ARG A 114 -14.32 -9.99 -11.04
N VAL A 115 -15.46 -10.56 -10.67
CA VAL A 115 -16.16 -11.55 -11.47
C VAL A 115 -17.21 -10.87 -12.35
N SER A 116 -17.22 -11.16 -13.66
CA SER A 116 -18.23 -10.64 -14.57
C SER A 116 -19.64 -11.17 -14.23
N PRO A 117 -20.67 -10.31 -14.14
CA PRO A 117 -22.02 -10.71 -13.75
C PRO A 117 -22.73 -11.62 -14.75
N ASP A 118 -22.27 -11.72 -16.00
CA ASP A 118 -22.90 -12.54 -17.07
C ASP A 118 -22.75 -14.07 -16.88
N SER A 119 -22.18 -14.50 -15.76
CA SER A 119 -21.88 -15.91 -15.47
C SER A 119 -22.98 -16.69 -14.72
N VAL A 120 -24.18 -16.15 -14.49
CA VAL A 120 -25.24 -16.89 -13.77
C VAL A 120 -26.18 -17.60 -14.75
N THR A 121 -25.84 -18.84 -15.13
CA THR A 121 -26.77 -19.74 -15.83
C THR A 121 -27.28 -20.81 -14.87
N THR A 122 -28.55 -20.65 -14.47
CA THR A 122 -29.55 -21.65 -14.05
C THR A 122 -29.08 -23.01 -13.50
N THR A 123 -29.46 -23.28 -12.25
CA THR A 123 -29.52 -24.61 -11.62
C THR A 123 -30.22 -25.65 -12.49
N PRO A 124 -29.62 -26.83 -12.77
CA PRO A 124 -30.37 -27.94 -13.36
C PRO A 124 -31.08 -28.73 -12.25
N SER A 125 -32.41 -28.81 -12.39
CA SER A 125 -33.26 -29.75 -11.66
C SER A 125 -32.81 -31.19 -11.92
N ASN A 126 -32.50 -31.94 -10.86
CA ASN A 126 -32.22 -33.38 -10.94
C ASN A 126 -33.50 -34.15 -11.32
N GLY A 127 -33.63 -34.47 -12.60
CA GLY A 127 -34.54 -35.49 -13.12
C GLY A 127 -33.82 -36.83 -13.25
N ILE A 128 -34.13 -37.76 -12.34
CA ILE A 128 -33.75 -39.17 -12.40
C ILE A 128 -34.29 -39.79 -13.69
N LYS A 129 -33.42 -40.36 -14.55
CA LYS A 129 -33.77 -41.53 -15.38
C LYS A 129 -32.57 -42.47 -15.57
N THR A 130 -32.90 -43.73 -15.34
CA THR A 130 -32.12 -44.97 -15.27
C THR A 130 -31.94 -45.65 -16.64
N ALA A 131 -30.88 -46.47 -16.73
CA ALA A 131 -30.64 -47.61 -17.66
C ALA A 131 -30.43 -47.25 -19.16
N THR A 132 -29.54 -47.90 -19.92
CA THR A 132 -29.15 -49.32 -19.94
C THR A 132 -27.81 -49.49 -20.67
N ASP A 133 -27.08 -50.52 -20.27
CA ASP A 133 -25.80 -50.99 -20.80
C ASP A 133 -25.99 -51.84 -22.08
N ASN A 134 -25.01 -51.78 -23.01
CA ASN A 134 -24.52 -52.89 -23.85
C ASN A 134 -23.71 -52.40 -25.07
N GLY A 135 -22.48 -52.94 -25.22
CA GLY A 135 -21.97 -53.37 -26.53
C GLY A 135 -20.74 -52.67 -27.10
N SER A 136 -19.56 -53.19 -26.74
CA SER A 136 -18.38 -53.47 -27.60
C SER A 136 -18.06 -52.58 -28.81
N GLY A 137 -16.83 -52.03 -28.84
CA GLY A 137 -16.20 -51.59 -30.08
C GLY A 137 -14.97 -50.71 -29.85
N ALA A 138 -13.79 -51.32 -29.77
CA ALA A 138 -12.53 -50.59 -29.83
C ALA A 138 -12.30 -50.12 -31.27
N HIS A 139 -12.25 -48.80 -31.50
CA HIS A 139 -11.48 -48.21 -32.59
C HIS A 139 -11.02 -46.80 -32.24
N SER A 140 -9.72 -46.63 -32.39
CA SER A 140 -8.95 -45.39 -32.33
C SER A 140 -9.43 -44.35 -33.35
N SER A 141 -9.77 -43.14 -32.91
CA SER A 141 -9.39 -41.90 -33.60
C SER A 141 -9.60 -40.68 -32.70
N GLU A 142 -8.66 -39.74 -32.80
CA GLU A 142 -8.81 -38.31 -32.51
C GLU A 142 -9.19 -37.88 -31.08
N MET A 143 -8.18 -37.46 -30.30
CA MET A 143 -8.37 -36.50 -29.20
C MET A 143 -8.80 -35.15 -29.77
N ARG A 144 -10.08 -35.06 -30.14
CA ARG A 144 -10.82 -33.82 -30.19
C ARG A 144 -10.88 -33.31 -28.75
N LYS A 145 -9.96 -32.41 -28.41
CA LYS A 145 -9.90 -31.70 -27.12
C LYS A 145 -11.29 -31.09 -26.92
N ARG A 146 -12.15 -31.77 -26.14
CA ARG A 146 -13.44 -31.25 -25.71
C ARG A 146 -13.13 -29.94 -25.01
N ARG A 147 -13.58 -28.83 -25.59
CA ARG A 147 -13.63 -27.51 -24.93
C ARG A 147 -14.28 -27.76 -23.57
N GLY A 148 -13.48 -27.66 -22.51
CA GLY A 148 -13.97 -27.65 -21.15
C GLY A 148 -14.90 -26.45 -20.95
N PRO A 149 -15.82 -26.53 -19.98
CA PRO A 149 -16.84 -25.51 -19.76
C PRO A 149 -16.20 -24.19 -19.31
N ASN A 150 -16.76 -23.08 -19.80
CA ASN A 150 -16.36 -21.68 -19.61
C ASN A 150 -15.61 -21.40 -18.30
N ALA A 151 -14.34 -21.01 -18.42
CA ALA A 151 -13.65 -20.30 -17.36
C ALA A 151 -14.42 -19.00 -17.10
N HIS A 152 -14.86 -18.80 -15.86
CA HIS A 152 -15.37 -17.50 -15.42
C HIS A 152 -14.31 -16.44 -15.70
N GLU A 153 -14.57 -15.51 -16.61
CA GLU A 153 -13.64 -14.41 -16.91
C GLU A 153 -13.54 -13.49 -15.68
N SER A 154 -12.52 -13.76 -14.87
CA SER A 154 -12.14 -12.98 -13.70
C SER A 154 -11.17 -11.89 -14.17
N ARG A 155 -11.61 -10.63 -14.14
CA ARG A 155 -10.79 -9.48 -14.54
C ARG A 155 -10.11 -8.84 -13.31
N PRO A 156 -8.94 -8.19 -13.44
CA PRO A 156 -8.34 -7.44 -12.34
C PRO A 156 -9.29 -6.38 -11.77
N LEU A 157 -9.08 -5.98 -10.51
CA LEU A 157 -9.84 -4.84 -9.94
C LEU A 157 -9.46 -3.54 -10.65
N PHE A 158 -8.21 -3.34 -11.05
CA PHE A 158 -7.80 -2.12 -11.74
C PHE A 158 -7.32 -2.44 -13.15
N ASP A 159 -7.78 -1.67 -14.12
CA ASP A 159 -7.40 -1.79 -15.53
C ASP A 159 -6.05 -1.13 -15.79
N SER A 160 -5.71 -0.08 -15.03
CA SER A 160 -4.35 0.48 -14.97
C SER A 160 -3.96 0.94 -13.57
N TYR A 161 -2.66 0.90 -13.30
CA TYR A 161 -2.05 1.25 -12.03
C TYR A 161 -0.80 2.11 -12.25
N VAL A 162 -0.75 3.26 -11.58
CA VAL A 162 0.43 4.13 -11.52
C VAL A 162 0.86 4.27 -10.08
N GLY A 163 2.04 3.76 -9.74
CA GLY A 163 2.63 3.92 -8.41
C GLY A 163 3.66 5.06 -8.39
N VAL A 164 3.62 5.90 -7.36
CA VAL A 164 4.56 7.01 -7.16
C VAL A 164 5.18 6.93 -5.78
N THR A 165 6.51 7.01 -5.70
CA THR A 165 7.24 7.23 -4.45
C THR A 165 8.33 8.28 -4.66
N ILE A 166 8.71 9.02 -3.63
CA ILE A 166 9.71 10.09 -3.75
C ILE A 166 11.15 9.53 -3.85
N GLU A 167 11.39 8.33 -3.33
CA GLU A 167 12.72 7.76 -3.21
C GLU A 167 13.00 6.78 -4.35
N GLN A 168 14.02 7.07 -5.16
CA GLN A 168 14.37 6.27 -6.35
C GLN A 168 14.63 4.80 -5.99
N SER A 169 15.37 4.55 -4.91
CA SER A 169 15.68 3.19 -4.47
C SER A 169 14.44 2.36 -4.10
N GLN A 170 13.36 3.02 -3.63
CA GLN A 170 12.09 2.37 -3.38
C GLN A 170 11.33 2.07 -4.66
N ALA A 171 11.35 3.01 -5.63
CA ALA A 171 10.73 2.83 -6.93
C ALA A 171 11.37 1.65 -7.69
N ASP A 172 12.70 1.61 -7.76
CA ASP A 172 13.46 0.54 -8.41
C ASP A 172 13.11 -0.83 -7.81
N PHE A 173 13.08 -0.91 -6.48
CA PHE A 173 12.75 -2.13 -5.75
C PHE A 173 11.30 -2.59 -5.95
N ALA A 174 10.35 -1.65 -5.94
CA ALA A 174 8.94 -1.94 -6.24
C ALA A 174 8.77 -2.47 -7.68
N GLN A 175 9.50 -1.88 -8.63
CA GLN A 175 9.44 -2.26 -10.04
C GLN A 175 10.04 -3.65 -10.29
N GLU A 176 11.15 -4.00 -9.62
CA GLU A 176 11.72 -5.35 -9.62
C GLU A 176 10.72 -6.39 -9.09
N ARG A 177 10.03 -6.10 -7.98
CA ARG A 177 9.00 -6.98 -7.41
C ARG A 177 7.80 -7.18 -8.33
N LEU A 178 7.37 -6.13 -9.03
CA LEU A 178 6.24 -6.19 -9.96
C LEU A 178 6.60 -6.87 -11.29
N SER A 179 7.87 -6.81 -11.70
CA SER A 179 8.37 -7.48 -12.90
C SER A 179 8.69 -8.96 -12.67
N SER A 180 9.02 -9.34 -11.43
CA SER A 180 9.25 -10.75 -11.10
C SER A 180 7.93 -11.50 -11.03
N ASP A 181 7.78 -12.48 -11.94
CA ASP A 181 6.76 -13.50 -11.81
C ASP A 181 6.98 -14.20 -10.48
N SER A 182 6.10 -13.99 -9.51
CA SER A 182 6.07 -14.82 -8.31
C SER A 182 5.53 -16.19 -8.67
N ALA A 183 6.33 -16.96 -9.42
CA ALA A 183 6.17 -18.38 -9.62
C ALA A 183 6.37 -19.06 -8.25
N GLY A 184 5.28 -19.24 -7.51
CA GLY A 184 5.34 -19.83 -6.17
C GLY A 184 4.02 -20.39 -5.68
N ASP A 185 2.93 -19.62 -5.75
CA ASP A 185 1.65 -20.07 -5.23
C ASP A 185 0.66 -20.32 -6.38
N SER A 186 0.62 -21.58 -6.80
CA SER A 186 -0.44 -22.12 -7.62
C SER A 186 -1.72 -22.21 -6.78
N GLU A 187 -2.61 -21.24 -6.92
CA GLU A 187 -4.06 -21.44 -6.84
C GLU A 187 -4.77 -20.15 -7.28
N ILE A 188 -5.51 -20.26 -8.40
CA ILE A 188 -6.28 -19.22 -9.10
C ILE A 188 -5.43 -18.34 -10.03
N SER A 189 -5.60 -18.54 -11.35
CA SER A 189 -5.12 -17.65 -12.40
C SER A 189 -5.93 -16.34 -12.42
N ALA A 190 -5.81 -15.55 -11.36
CA ALA A 190 -6.26 -14.17 -11.40
C ALA A 190 -5.39 -13.44 -12.43
N GLU A 191 -6.02 -12.90 -13.48
CA GLU A 191 -5.32 -11.97 -14.37
C GLU A 191 -4.77 -10.82 -13.53
N TRP A 192 -3.50 -10.48 -13.73
CA TRP A 192 -2.88 -9.32 -13.10
C TRP A 192 -3.32 -8.05 -13.82
N THR A 193 -3.26 -6.92 -13.13
CA THR A 193 -3.46 -5.61 -13.78
C THR A 193 -2.50 -5.48 -14.97
N PRO A 194 -3.00 -5.21 -16.19
CA PRO A 194 -2.19 -5.28 -17.40
C PRO A 194 -1.25 -4.08 -17.59
N ASP A 195 -1.65 -2.87 -17.16
CA ASP A 195 -0.84 -1.65 -17.27
C ASP A 195 -0.40 -1.19 -15.88
N VAL A 196 0.83 -1.53 -15.50
CA VAL A 196 1.42 -1.17 -14.19
C VAL A 196 2.69 -0.36 -14.44
N LYS A 197 2.73 0.88 -13.96
CA LYS A 197 3.90 1.75 -14.06
C LYS A 197 4.29 2.32 -12.70
N ILE A 198 5.58 2.39 -12.43
CA ILE A 198 6.15 2.91 -11.18
C ILE A 198 7.06 4.09 -11.50
N PHE A 199 6.94 5.17 -10.73
CA PHE A 199 7.71 6.40 -10.92
C PHE A 199 8.32 6.87 -9.60
N ALA A 200 9.55 7.38 -9.70
CA ALA A 200 10.18 8.16 -8.64
C ALA A 200 9.86 9.65 -8.85
N ALA A 201 8.98 10.22 -8.02
CA ALA A 201 8.59 11.62 -8.11
C ALA A 201 8.03 12.15 -6.78
N ASP A 202 8.08 13.47 -6.57
CA ASP A 202 7.44 14.11 -5.43
C ASP A 202 5.93 14.21 -5.66
N ALA A 203 5.15 13.38 -4.95
CA ALA A 203 3.69 13.43 -5.02
C ALA A 203 3.10 14.72 -4.44
N ALA A 204 3.83 15.45 -3.60
CA ALA A 204 3.38 16.73 -3.06
C ALA A 204 3.42 17.86 -4.10
N ASP A 205 4.18 17.69 -5.19
CA ASP A 205 4.33 18.66 -6.27
C ASP A 205 4.10 18.04 -7.66
N PRO A 206 2.83 17.84 -8.08
CA PRO A 206 2.52 17.35 -9.41
C PRO A 206 3.09 18.19 -10.57
N SER A 207 3.43 19.46 -10.32
CA SER A 207 4.05 20.31 -11.35
C SER A 207 5.49 19.90 -11.67
N SER A 208 6.15 19.17 -10.76
CA SER A 208 7.50 18.65 -10.96
C SER A 208 7.51 17.28 -11.67
N TRP A 209 6.35 16.69 -11.95
CA TRP A 209 6.27 15.37 -12.58
C TRP A 209 6.75 15.42 -14.03
N GLY A 210 7.50 14.39 -14.44
CA GLY A 210 7.88 14.23 -15.85
C GLY A 210 6.68 14.00 -16.75
N ILE A 211 6.84 14.32 -18.05
CA ILE A 211 5.76 14.24 -19.06
C ILE A 211 5.11 12.85 -19.08
N GLU A 212 5.90 11.77 -18.95
CA GLU A 212 5.36 10.41 -18.96
C GLU A 212 4.43 10.12 -17.76
N LEU A 213 4.82 10.55 -16.55
CA LEU A 213 4.00 10.39 -15.36
C LEU A 213 2.72 11.22 -15.48
N GLN A 214 2.82 12.48 -15.93
CA GLN A 214 1.65 13.33 -16.15
C GLN A 214 0.68 12.70 -17.16
N GLN A 215 1.17 12.25 -18.32
CA GLN A 215 0.33 11.61 -19.33
C GLN A 215 -0.31 10.32 -18.82
N THR A 216 0.44 9.49 -18.11
CA THR A 216 -0.08 8.23 -17.57
C THR A 216 -1.12 8.48 -16.46
N ALA A 217 -0.87 9.42 -15.55
CA ALA A 217 -1.82 9.79 -14.50
C ALA A 217 -3.13 10.38 -15.06
N LEU A 218 -3.05 11.17 -16.14
CA LEU A 218 -4.21 11.70 -16.85
C LEU A 218 -4.90 10.63 -17.73
N GLY A 219 -4.27 9.48 -17.99
CA GLY A 219 -4.79 8.43 -18.86
C GLY A 219 -4.62 8.71 -20.36
N ASN A 220 -3.73 9.63 -20.73
CA ASN A 220 -3.39 10.02 -22.12
C ASN A 220 -2.18 9.24 -22.64
N SER A 221 -2.09 7.92 -22.36
CA SER A 221 -1.02 7.10 -22.91
C SER A 221 -1.04 7.16 -24.43
N GLY A 222 0.08 7.55 -25.05
CA GLY A 222 0.25 7.92 -26.45
C GLY A 222 -0.02 6.86 -27.53
N HIS A 223 -1.12 6.11 -27.45
CA HIS A 223 -1.80 5.70 -28.65
C HIS A 223 -2.40 6.95 -29.29
N ALA A 224 -1.61 7.56 -30.17
CA ALA A 224 -2.12 8.51 -31.14
C ALA A 224 -3.37 7.90 -31.79
N GLU A 225 -4.54 8.44 -31.46
CA GLU A 225 -5.76 8.26 -32.22
C GLU A 225 -5.52 8.86 -33.61
N SER A 226 -4.88 8.08 -34.47
CA SER A 226 -4.99 8.24 -35.90
C SER A 226 -6.15 7.38 -36.35
N LYS A 227 -7.37 7.78 -36.01
CA LYS A 227 -8.59 7.38 -36.70
C LYS A 227 -9.56 8.56 -36.76
N SER A 228 -9.39 9.30 -37.85
CA SER A 228 -10.42 9.85 -38.73
C SER A 228 -11.77 10.25 -38.13
N GLU A 229 -12.12 11.51 -38.40
CA GLU A 229 -13.48 12.01 -38.46
C GLU A 229 -14.44 11.02 -39.14
N ALA A 230 -15.65 10.97 -38.55
CA ALA A 230 -16.94 10.63 -39.12
C ALA A 230 -17.65 9.41 -38.49
N THR A 231 -18.91 9.68 -38.14
CA THR A 231 -20.01 8.80 -37.77
C THR A 231 -20.17 8.51 -36.28
N SER A 232 -20.95 9.38 -35.65
CA SER A 232 -21.65 9.18 -34.39
C SER A 232 -22.59 7.97 -34.49
N THR A 233 -22.14 6.82 -34.00
CA THR A 233 -23.02 5.77 -33.48
C THR A 233 -22.69 5.62 -31.99
N ASP A 234 -23.69 5.98 -31.19
CA ASP A 234 -23.77 5.84 -29.74
C ASP A 234 -23.69 4.34 -29.36
N THR A 235 -22.46 3.81 -29.31
CA THR A 235 -22.15 2.57 -28.60
C THR A 235 -21.67 2.98 -27.22
N GLY A 236 -22.48 2.69 -26.19
CA GLY A 236 -22.32 3.15 -24.80
C GLY A 236 -20.86 3.26 -24.36
N SER A 237 -20.39 4.49 -24.21
CA SER A 237 -19.06 4.81 -23.70
C SER A 237 -18.84 4.08 -22.38
N GLU A 238 -17.85 3.18 -22.32
CA GLU A 238 -17.39 2.58 -21.07
C GLU A 238 -17.04 3.71 -20.10
N LYS A 239 -17.71 3.72 -18.94
CA LYS A 239 -17.53 4.78 -17.95
C LYS A 239 -16.18 4.55 -17.28
N THR A 240 -15.20 5.40 -17.55
CA THR A 240 -13.89 5.34 -16.88
C THR A 240 -13.98 6.06 -15.53
N GLN A 241 -13.62 5.38 -14.46
CA GLN A 241 -13.43 5.95 -13.13
C GLN A 241 -11.94 6.03 -12.80
N ARG A 242 -11.52 7.16 -12.24
CA ARG A 242 -10.14 7.34 -11.79
C ARG A 242 -10.11 7.55 -10.28
N TRP A 243 -9.16 6.90 -9.62
CA TRP A 243 -8.91 7.05 -8.21
C TRP A 243 -7.48 7.50 -7.94
N LEU A 244 -7.31 8.40 -6.98
CA LEU A 244 -6.06 8.63 -6.29
C LEU A 244 -6.12 7.91 -4.93
N LEU A 245 -5.17 7.01 -4.68
CA LEU A 245 -4.94 6.37 -3.39
C LEU A 245 -3.75 7.02 -2.69
N ALA A 246 -3.92 7.34 -1.40
CA ALA A 246 -2.85 7.82 -0.55
C ALA A 246 -2.93 7.14 0.83
N LEU A 247 -2.17 6.07 1.02
CA LEU A 247 -2.18 5.28 2.25
C LEU A 247 -1.05 5.73 3.18
N ASP A 248 -1.37 6.39 4.30
CA ASP A 248 -0.41 6.72 5.36
C ASP A 248 0.81 7.55 4.90
N THR A 249 0.58 8.56 4.04
CA THR A 249 1.68 9.29 3.36
C THR A 249 1.55 10.81 3.39
N MET A 250 0.35 11.37 3.20
CA MET A 250 0.18 12.80 2.90
C MET A 250 0.50 13.75 4.05
N TYR A 251 0.52 13.26 5.30
CA TYR A 251 0.96 14.06 6.45
C TYR A 251 2.46 14.35 6.47
N HIS A 252 3.26 13.70 5.62
CA HIS A 252 4.68 14.02 5.42
C HIS A 252 4.94 15.09 4.35
N TYR A 253 3.95 15.40 3.52
CA TYR A 253 4.15 16.21 2.31
C TYR A 253 4.54 17.65 2.62
N LYS A 254 5.41 18.22 1.78
CA LYS A 254 5.92 19.58 1.93
C LYS A 254 5.62 20.38 0.67
N PRO A 255 5.08 21.61 0.78
CA PRO A 255 4.65 22.27 2.02
C PRO A 255 3.34 21.70 2.58
N SER A 256 2.51 21.04 1.77
CA SER A 256 1.24 20.43 2.17
C SER A 256 0.75 19.44 1.10
N ARG A 257 -0.38 18.76 1.34
CA ARG A 257 -1.05 17.89 0.36
C ARG A 257 -1.99 18.62 -0.61
N ASP A 258 -2.19 19.92 -0.42
CA ASP A 258 -3.13 20.74 -1.20
C ASP A 258 -2.87 20.72 -2.73
N PRO A 259 -1.61 20.82 -3.24
CA PRO A 259 -1.36 20.76 -4.68
C PRO A 259 -1.79 19.43 -5.31
N LEU A 260 -1.49 18.30 -4.64
CA LEU A 260 -1.91 16.98 -5.11
C LEU A 260 -3.44 16.85 -5.15
N LEU A 261 -4.13 17.26 -4.08
CA LEU A 261 -5.59 17.14 -4.03
C LEU A 261 -6.28 18.00 -5.11
N LYS A 262 -5.73 19.20 -5.39
CA LYS A 262 -6.19 20.06 -6.49
C LYS A 262 -5.96 19.42 -7.84
N TYR A 263 -4.76 18.89 -8.08
CA TYR A 263 -4.42 18.22 -9.33
C TYR A 263 -5.30 16.98 -9.56
N ALA A 264 -5.51 16.18 -8.51
CA ALA A 264 -6.38 15.02 -8.55
C ALA A 264 -7.81 15.39 -8.94
N CYS A 265 -8.38 16.44 -8.34
CA CYS A 265 -9.75 16.85 -8.62
C CYS A 265 -9.89 17.52 -10.01
N ARG A 266 -8.99 18.43 -10.35
CA ARG A 266 -9.17 19.36 -11.49
C ARG A 266 -8.62 18.80 -12.80
N ASP A 267 -7.43 18.20 -12.74
CA ASP A 267 -6.71 17.74 -13.91
C ASP A 267 -6.97 16.26 -14.15
N MET A 268 -6.80 15.43 -13.11
CA MET A 268 -7.06 13.99 -13.22
C MET A 268 -8.55 13.64 -13.17
N GLN A 269 -9.42 14.52 -12.67
CA GLN A 269 -10.84 14.21 -12.42
C GLN A 269 -11.02 12.92 -11.60
N ALA A 270 -10.12 12.68 -10.65
CA ALA A 270 -10.08 11.48 -9.84
C ALA A 270 -10.85 11.65 -8.53
N SER A 271 -11.56 10.61 -8.12
CA SER A 271 -11.98 10.47 -6.73
C SER A 271 -10.76 10.15 -5.85
N ILE A 272 -10.81 10.46 -4.57
CA ILE A 272 -9.71 10.21 -3.62
C ILE A 272 -10.14 9.21 -2.57
N MET A 273 -9.24 8.31 -2.24
CA MET A 273 -9.33 7.45 -1.07
C MET A 273 -8.00 7.46 -0.32
N ALA A 274 -8.04 7.66 0.99
CA ALA A 274 -6.83 7.82 1.78
C ALA A 274 -6.99 7.30 3.20
N PHE A 275 -5.87 7.00 3.83
CA PHE A 275 -5.74 6.99 5.28
C PHE A 275 -4.77 8.10 5.68
N ASP A 276 -5.18 8.95 6.62
CA ASP A 276 -4.39 10.12 7.02
C ASP A 276 -4.49 10.38 8.53
N LEU A 277 -3.53 11.15 9.05
CA LEU A 277 -3.45 11.53 10.46
C LEU A 277 -3.97 12.95 10.67
N LEU A 278 -5.01 13.05 11.50
CA LEU A 278 -5.67 14.31 11.83
C LEU A 278 -5.47 14.65 13.31
N ILE A 279 -5.47 15.94 13.64
CA ILE A 279 -5.47 16.38 15.04
C ILE A 279 -6.88 16.43 15.58
N SER A 280 -7.10 15.92 16.79
CA SER A 280 -8.41 15.99 17.43
C SER A 280 -8.78 17.44 17.74
N GLY A 281 -10.02 17.82 17.40
CA GLY A 281 -10.58 19.13 17.75
C GLY A 281 -10.65 19.35 19.27
N SER A 282 -10.76 18.27 20.04
CA SER A 282 -10.78 18.31 21.50
C SER A 282 -9.40 18.20 22.15
N ALA A 283 -8.31 18.14 21.38
CA ALA A 283 -6.96 18.05 21.93
C ALA A 283 -6.60 19.31 22.74
N SER A 284 -6.09 19.10 23.95
CA SER A 284 -5.67 20.18 24.84
C SER A 284 -4.45 20.93 24.28
N LEU A 285 -4.25 22.17 24.74
CA LEU A 285 -3.08 22.98 24.36
C LEU A 285 -1.76 22.30 24.72
N TRP A 286 -1.73 21.56 25.84
CA TRP A 286 -0.56 20.82 26.27
C TRP A 286 -0.26 19.63 25.37
N GLU A 287 -1.26 18.87 24.96
CA GLU A 287 -1.08 17.76 24.01
C GLU A 287 -0.62 18.28 22.65
N LYS A 288 -1.19 19.40 22.17
CA LYS A 288 -0.75 20.09 20.95
C LYS A 288 0.72 20.53 21.04
N LEU A 289 1.14 21.07 22.19
CA LEU A 289 2.53 21.45 22.42
C LEU A 289 3.47 20.24 22.39
N ILE A 290 3.11 19.14 23.05
CA ILE A 290 3.89 17.90 23.05
C ILE A 290 3.99 17.35 21.62
N LEU A 291 2.87 17.30 20.89
CA LEU A 291 2.86 16.86 19.50
C LEU A 291 3.77 17.74 18.63
N ARG A 292 3.74 19.06 18.81
CA ARG A 292 4.62 20.00 18.09
C ARG A 292 6.10 19.71 18.37
N SER A 293 6.46 19.39 19.61
CA SER A 293 7.81 18.95 19.96
C SER A 293 8.18 17.63 19.29
N MET A 294 7.26 16.65 19.24
CA MET A 294 7.49 15.38 18.52
C MET A 294 7.75 15.61 17.04
N CYS A 295 6.96 16.47 16.40
CA CYS A 295 7.09 16.83 14.98
C CYS A 295 8.45 17.48 14.67
N LEU A 296 8.93 18.37 15.55
CA LEU A 296 10.26 18.98 15.42
C LEU A 296 11.38 17.93 15.46
N ILE A 297 11.27 16.92 16.32
CA ILE A 297 12.26 15.84 16.45
C ILE A 297 12.21 14.90 15.23
N SER A 298 11.02 14.58 14.72
CA SER A 298 10.85 13.67 13.60
C SER A 298 10.98 14.32 12.22
N GLY A 299 11.03 15.66 12.15
CA GLY A 299 11.03 16.41 10.90
C GLY A 299 9.67 16.42 10.17
N MET A 300 8.59 15.99 10.84
CA MET A 300 7.23 16.02 10.30
C MET A 300 6.66 17.44 10.37
N PRO A 301 6.03 17.98 9.32
CA PRO A 301 5.41 19.30 9.36
C PRO A 301 4.23 19.32 10.34
N TYR A 302 4.30 20.08 11.43
CA TYR A 302 3.16 20.16 12.38
C TYR A 302 1.90 20.72 11.72
N SER A 303 2.04 21.63 10.75
CA SER A 303 0.94 22.21 9.97
C SER A 303 0.13 21.20 9.16
N ASN A 304 0.63 19.98 9.01
CA ASN A 304 -0.03 18.90 8.29
C ASN A 304 -1.05 18.14 9.15
N PHE A 305 -1.05 18.31 10.47
CA PHE A 305 -2.07 17.71 11.33
C PHE A 305 -3.29 18.62 11.40
N LEU A 306 -4.18 18.44 10.42
CA LEU A 306 -5.43 19.19 10.28
C LEU A 306 -6.52 18.58 11.17
N THR A 307 -7.44 19.40 11.64
CA THR A 307 -8.72 18.93 12.16
C THR A 307 -9.59 18.38 11.03
N GLU A 308 -10.63 17.62 11.38
CA GLU A 308 -11.59 17.09 10.40
C GLU A 308 -12.22 18.21 9.56
N GLU A 309 -12.66 19.30 10.20
CA GLU A 309 -13.22 20.47 9.52
C GLU A 309 -12.22 21.12 8.56
N GLU A 310 -10.97 21.30 8.98
CA GLU A 310 -9.92 21.86 8.12
C GLU A 310 -9.61 20.95 6.92
N TYR A 311 -9.66 19.63 7.11
CA TYR A 311 -9.45 18.63 6.07
C TYR A 311 -10.59 18.66 5.03
N VAL A 312 -11.85 18.64 5.49
CA VAL A 312 -13.02 18.76 4.62
C VAL A 312 -12.97 20.08 3.84
N ASN A 313 -12.67 21.19 4.51
CA ASN A 313 -12.51 22.49 3.85
C ASN A 313 -11.39 22.49 2.80
N MET A 314 -10.30 21.76 3.02
CA MET A 314 -9.23 21.60 2.02
C MET A 314 -9.70 20.82 0.79
N LEU A 315 -10.44 19.73 0.97
CA LEU A 315 -11.03 18.97 -0.14
C LEU A 315 -12.04 19.81 -0.92
N VAL A 316 -12.90 20.57 -0.24
CA VAL A 316 -13.85 21.49 -0.89
C VAL A 316 -13.12 22.55 -1.71
N ARG A 317 -12.04 23.14 -1.17
CA ARG A 317 -11.20 24.09 -1.93
C ARG A 317 -10.50 23.45 -3.13
N ALA A 318 -10.18 22.16 -3.07
CA ALA A 318 -9.60 21.43 -4.19
C ALA A 318 -10.62 21.28 -5.34
N GLY A 319 -11.89 21.08 -5.00
CA GLY A 319 -13.02 21.03 -5.94
C GLY A 319 -14.06 19.95 -5.62
N TYR A 320 -13.85 19.15 -4.57
CA TYR A 320 -14.81 18.12 -4.16
C TYR A 320 -16.06 18.72 -3.53
N GLN A 321 -17.20 18.07 -3.69
CA GLN A 321 -18.44 18.50 -3.04
C GLN A 321 -18.52 17.97 -1.62
N GLN A 322 -19.00 18.81 -0.70
CA GLN A 322 -19.01 18.49 0.73
C GLN A 322 -19.84 17.25 1.07
N ASP A 323 -20.96 17.04 0.39
CA ASP A 323 -21.84 15.86 0.52
C ASP A 323 -21.28 14.58 -0.09
N MET A 324 -20.23 14.71 -0.92
CA MET A 324 -19.50 13.58 -1.52
C MET A 324 -18.21 13.23 -0.76
N ILE A 325 -17.99 13.86 0.41
CA ILE A 325 -16.86 13.58 1.31
C ILE A 325 -17.35 12.72 2.47
N GLU A 326 -16.64 11.61 2.68
CA GLU A 326 -16.85 10.68 3.78
C GLU A 326 -15.55 10.54 4.59
N MET A 327 -15.68 10.59 5.91
CA MET A 327 -14.56 10.36 6.83
C MET A 327 -14.95 9.33 7.87
N ARG A 328 -14.11 8.31 8.06
CA ARG A 328 -14.29 7.25 9.05
C ARG A 328 -13.10 7.23 9.98
N ASP A 329 -13.35 7.49 11.26
CA ASP A 329 -12.33 7.37 12.28
C ASP A 329 -12.12 5.91 12.68
N ILE A 330 -10.90 5.41 12.50
CA ILE A 330 -10.50 4.04 12.82
C ILE A 330 -9.36 3.99 13.86
N SER A 331 -9.16 5.09 14.61
CA SER A 331 -8.02 5.27 15.52
C SER A 331 -7.90 4.18 16.58
N GLU A 332 -9.05 3.66 17.04
CA GLU A 332 -9.15 2.61 18.06
C GLU A 332 -8.35 1.36 17.67
N ASP A 333 -8.39 1.01 16.39
CA ASP A 333 -7.78 -0.20 15.84
C ASP A 333 -6.39 0.04 15.23
N VAL A 334 -5.83 1.27 15.31
CA VAL A 334 -4.57 1.62 14.63
C VAL A 334 -3.40 1.74 15.60
N PHE A 335 -3.43 2.75 16.48
CA PHE A 335 -2.22 3.21 17.18
C PHE A 335 -1.72 2.25 18.26
N ALA A 336 -2.64 1.67 19.04
CA ALA A 336 -2.28 0.73 20.09
C ALA A 336 -1.67 -0.56 19.51
N GLY A 337 -2.22 -1.04 18.39
CA GLY A 337 -1.76 -2.25 17.71
C GLY A 337 -0.31 -2.13 17.22
N ILE A 338 0.01 -1.08 16.47
CA ILE A 338 1.39 -0.88 15.98
C ILE A 338 2.38 -0.66 17.12
N ALA A 339 1.97 0.05 18.18
CA ALA A 339 2.81 0.25 19.37
C ALA A 339 3.13 -1.07 20.07
N ASN A 340 2.13 -1.95 20.21
CA ASN A 340 2.29 -3.28 20.78
C ASN A 340 3.19 -4.18 19.90
N TYR A 341 2.97 -4.16 18.58
CA TYR A 341 3.79 -4.92 17.64
C TYR A 341 5.27 -4.53 17.73
N ILE A 342 5.60 -3.23 17.69
CA ILE A 342 6.99 -2.77 17.76
C ILE A 342 7.64 -3.20 19.09
N ARG A 343 6.92 -3.11 20.21
CA ARG A 343 7.43 -3.57 21.52
C ARG A 343 7.71 -5.06 21.54
N LYS A 344 6.79 -5.87 21.00
CA LYS A 344 6.94 -7.32 20.89
C LYS A 344 8.13 -7.66 19.98
N GLN A 345 8.22 -7.03 18.82
CA GLN A 345 9.30 -7.25 17.87
C GLN A 345 10.66 -6.88 18.46
N ASP A 346 10.73 -5.78 19.21
CA ASP A 346 11.97 -5.42 19.92
C ASP A 346 12.36 -6.43 21.00
N ALA A 347 11.39 -6.95 21.75
CA ALA A 347 11.65 -7.98 22.75
C ALA A 347 12.19 -9.27 22.11
N GLU A 348 11.64 -9.68 20.97
CA GLU A 348 12.14 -10.84 20.22
C GLU A 348 13.51 -10.58 19.61
N LEU A 349 13.73 -9.45 18.93
CA LEU A 349 15.00 -9.11 18.30
C LEU A 349 16.16 -9.05 19.30
N ARG A 350 15.91 -8.59 20.53
CA ARG A 350 16.93 -8.54 21.58
C ARG A 350 17.50 -9.90 21.95
N ARG A 351 16.77 -11.00 21.71
CA ARG A 351 17.26 -12.37 21.93
C ARG A 351 18.38 -12.72 20.95
N TYR A 352 18.46 -12.01 19.83
CA TYR A 352 19.41 -12.19 18.74
C TYR A 352 20.40 -11.01 18.63
N GLY A 353 20.61 -10.25 19.71
CA GLY A 353 21.50 -9.08 19.72
C GLY A 353 21.00 -7.88 18.89
N MET A 354 19.79 -7.96 18.34
CA MET A 354 19.19 -6.93 17.49
C MET A 354 18.20 -6.05 18.25
N THR A 355 17.79 -4.94 17.64
CA THR A 355 16.86 -3.97 18.21
C THR A 355 16.08 -3.29 17.10
N VAL A 356 14.84 -2.89 17.35
CA VAL A 356 14.06 -2.07 16.40
C VAL A 356 14.57 -0.63 16.28
N GLY A 357 15.64 -0.27 17.00
CA GLY A 357 16.32 1.02 16.88
C GLY A 357 15.40 2.22 17.11
N LYS A 358 15.34 3.13 16.13
CA LYS A 358 14.54 4.37 16.18
C LYS A 358 13.04 4.12 16.39
N PHE A 359 12.53 2.95 16.00
CA PHE A 359 11.11 2.62 16.13
C PHE A 359 10.66 2.46 17.60
N LYS A 360 11.58 2.32 18.57
CA LYS A 360 11.23 2.37 20.01
C LYS A 360 10.58 3.69 20.40
N GLY A 361 11.10 4.80 19.87
CA GLY A 361 10.54 6.13 20.08
C GLY A 361 9.15 6.24 19.46
N ALA A 362 9.00 5.75 18.23
CA ALA A 362 7.72 5.68 17.53
C ALA A 362 6.67 4.88 18.32
N ALA A 363 7.02 3.71 18.86
CA ALA A 363 6.11 2.90 19.67
C ALA A 363 5.59 3.63 20.92
N LYS A 364 6.44 4.47 21.55
CA LYS A 364 6.00 5.33 22.67
C LYS A 364 5.06 6.43 22.21
N ALA A 365 5.35 7.07 21.07
CA ALA A 365 4.50 8.10 20.48
C ALA A 365 3.12 7.53 20.09
N PHE A 366 3.08 6.42 19.35
CA PHE A 366 1.83 5.75 18.97
C PHE A 366 1.01 5.31 20.19
N ASN A 367 1.66 4.77 21.22
CA ASN A 367 0.98 4.43 22.46
C ASN A 367 0.43 5.66 23.21
N TRP A 368 1.12 6.81 23.10
CA TRP A 368 0.63 8.06 23.66
C TRP A 368 -0.58 8.57 22.87
N TRP A 369 -0.53 8.54 21.53
CA TRP A 369 -1.67 8.89 20.67
C TRP A 369 -2.90 8.02 20.96
N ALA A 370 -2.72 6.71 21.11
CA ALA A 370 -3.79 5.79 21.47
C ALA A 370 -4.45 6.14 22.81
N ARG A 371 -3.67 6.63 23.78
CA ARG A 371 -4.16 6.94 25.14
C ARG A 371 -4.81 8.31 25.25
N THR A 372 -4.30 9.30 24.51
CA THR A 372 -4.80 10.69 24.60
C THR A 372 -5.84 11.01 23.54
N GLY A 373 -5.83 10.31 22.41
CA GLY A 373 -6.66 10.66 21.25
C GLY A 373 -6.28 12.01 20.63
N VAL A 374 -5.06 12.51 20.89
CA VAL A 374 -4.57 13.78 20.32
C VAL A 374 -4.51 13.76 18.80
N LEU A 375 -4.14 12.60 18.24
CA LEU A 375 -4.21 12.31 16.81
C LEU A 375 -5.30 11.26 16.57
N ARG A 376 -5.93 11.36 15.40
CA ARG A 376 -6.93 10.44 14.88
C ARG A 376 -6.43 9.87 13.56
N GLY A 377 -6.57 8.57 13.37
CA GLY A 377 -6.33 7.89 12.10
C GLY A 377 -7.65 7.76 11.36
N CYS A 378 -7.82 8.53 10.28
CA CYS A 378 -9.07 8.57 9.54
C CYS A 378 -8.90 8.00 8.14
N VAL A 379 -9.84 7.16 7.72
CA VAL A 379 -10.09 6.87 6.32
C VAL A 379 -10.87 8.04 5.74
N VAL A 380 -10.44 8.57 4.61
CA VAL A 380 -11.04 9.72 3.92
C VAL A 380 -11.36 9.32 2.50
N VAL A 381 -12.59 9.58 2.06
CA VAL A 381 -13.03 9.37 0.68
C VAL A 381 -13.70 10.63 0.17
N ALA A 382 -13.30 11.11 -1.00
CA ALA A 382 -13.92 12.25 -1.66
C ALA A 382 -14.20 11.89 -3.12
N ARG A 383 -15.47 11.88 -3.53
CA ARG A 383 -15.85 11.46 -4.88
C ARG A 383 -16.01 12.66 -5.81
N THR A 384 -15.62 12.48 -7.07
CA THR A 384 -15.97 13.40 -8.16
C THR A 384 -17.43 13.21 -8.56
N GLN A 385 -18.07 14.25 -9.08
CA GLN A 385 -19.38 14.09 -9.70
C GLN A 385 -19.26 13.23 -10.95
N GLU A 386 -20.20 12.30 -11.12
CA GLU A 386 -20.29 11.41 -12.27
C GLU A 386 -20.79 12.09 -13.55
#